data_AF-A0AB37U0T5-F1
#
_entry.id   AF-A0AB37U0T5-F1
#
_cell.length_a   1.000
_cell.length_b   1.000
_cell.length_c   1.000
_cell.angle_alpha   90.00
_cell.angle_beta   90.00
_cell.angle_gamma   90.00
#
_symmetry.space_group_name_H-M   'P 1'
#
loop_
_entity.id
_entity.type
_entity.pdbx_description
1 polymer ?
#
loop_
_entity_poly.entity_id
_entity_poly.type
_entity_poly.pdbx_seq_one_letter_code
_entity_poly.pdbx_strand_id
1 'polypeptide(L)'
;MSTATESAFTSGDVTYRLTGDAVRGATAHLTPADSAEPHPNRSWYVLVDTHLYYVVDLVEKATGAADVKVKTARLALAELGFPVFALAWNKLLTQGHPGHTG
;
A
#
# COMPACT_ATOMS: atom_id res chain seq x y z
N MET A 1 2.03 -3.59 18.87
CA MET A 1 2.75 -3.01 17.73
C MET A 1 3.76 -4.06 17.27
N SER A 2 3.85 -4.32 15.97
CA SER A 2 4.83 -5.28 15.45
C SER A 2 6.24 -4.72 15.59
N THR A 3 7.19 -5.57 16.01
CA THR A 3 8.62 -5.24 16.19
C THR A 3 9.47 -5.80 15.04
N ALA A 4 8.84 -6.26 13.96
CA ALA A 4 9.55 -6.83 12.82
C ALA A 4 10.30 -5.72 12.06
N THR A 5 11.62 -5.86 11.97
CA THR A 5 12.48 -4.95 11.19
C THR A 5 12.48 -5.28 9.70
N GLU A 6 12.03 -6.49 9.36
CA GLU A 6 12.02 -7.07 8.02
C GLU A 6 10.79 -7.96 7.87
N SER A 7 10.20 -7.96 6.68
CA SER A 7 9.16 -8.90 6.25
C SER A 7 9.65 -9.63 5.00
N ALA A 8 9.31 -10.91 4.86
CA ALA A 8 9.66 -11.71 3.70
C ALA A 8 8.40 -12.16 2.97
N PHE A 9 8.43 -12.11 1.65
CA PHE A 9 7.34 -12.60 0.82
C PHE A 9 7.85 -13.23 -0.47
N THR A 10 7.05 -14.11 -1.05
CA THR A 10 7.37 -14.75 -2.33
C THR A 10 6.54 -14.11 -3.45
N SER A 11 7.19 -13.80 -4.58
CA SER A 11 6.54 -13.44 -5.84
C SER A 11 7.13 -14.31 -6.95
N GLY A 12 6.28 -15.06 -7.65
CA GLY A 12 6.74 -16.16 -8.52
C GLY A 12 7.52 -17.19 -7.71
N ASP A 13 8.72 -17.53 -8.17
CA ASP A 13 9.64 -18.48 -7.51
C ASP A 13 10.74 -17.78 -6.67
N VAL A 14 10.65 -16.45 -6.50
CA VAL A 14 11.67 -15.65 -5.81
C VAL A 14 11.13 -15.14 -4.47
N THR A 15 11.94 -15.30 -3.43
CA THR A 15 11.68 -14.70 -2.11
C THR A 15 12.35 -13.35 -2.00
N TYR A 16 11.55 -12.32 -1.74
CA TYR A 16 11.98 -10.95 -1.53
C TYR A 16 11.96 -10.59 -0.06
N ARG A 17 12.80 -9.62 0.28
CA ARG A 17 12.92 -9.05 1.62
C ARG A 17 12.51 -7.59 1.56
N LEU A 18 11.66 -7.18 2.48
CA LEU A 18 11.16 -5.83 2.61
C LEU A 18 11.54 -5.29 3.99
N THR A 19 12.23 -4.15 4.00
CA THR A 19 12.60 -3.45 5.24
C THR A 19 11.87 -2.12 5.33
N GLY A 20 11.70 -1.60 6.56
CA GLY A 20 11.10 -0.28 6.76
C GLY A 20 11.86 0.84 6.05
N ASP A 21 13.20 0.77 6.00
CA ASP A 21 14.02 1.78 5.32
C ASP A 21 13.89 1.72 3.81
N ALA A 22 13.76 0.52 3.23
CA ALA A 22 13.48 0.38 1.80
C ALA A 22 12.10 0.96 1.43
N VAL A 23 11.09 0.72 2.28
CA VAL A 23 9.74 1.31 2.12
C VAL A 23 9.81 2.83 2.14
N ARG A 24 10.51 3.43 3.11
CA ARG A 24 10.68 4.89 3.18
C ARG A 24 11.48 5.43 2.00
N GLY A 25 12.56 4.77 1.59
CA GLY A 25 13.37 5.19 0.45
C GLY A 25 12.60 5.15 -0.88
N ALA A 26 11.68 4.19 -1.04
CA ALA A 26 10.88 4.07 -2.24
C ALA A 26 9.91 5.26 -2.47
N THR A 27 9.49 5.95 -1.41
CA THR A 27 8.56 7.10 -1.52
C THR A 27 9.15 8.27 -2.32
N ALA A 28 10.46 8.46 -2.28
CA ALA A 28 11.17 9.50 -3.05
C ALA A 28 11.05 9.34 -4.57
N HIS A 29 10.55 8.19 -5.03
CA HIS A 29 10.42 7.85 -6.44
C HIS A 29 8.97 7.61 -6.88
N LEU A 30 8.00 7.83 -5.99
CA LEU A 30 6.58 7.62 -6.25
C LEU A 30 5.81 8.91 -6.01
N THR A 31 4.75 9.11 -6.80
CA THR A 31 3.81 10.21 -6.56
C THR A 31 2.81 9.77 -5.49
N PRO A 32 2.62 10.57 -4.42
CA PRO A 32 1.61 10.29 -3.40
C PRO A 32 0.19 10.26 -4.00
N ALA A 33 -0.61 9.28 -3.58
CA ALA A 33 -2.00 9.12 -4.00
C ALA A 33 -2.93 10.19 -3.43
N ASP A 34 -2.56 10.86 -2.33
CA ASP A 34 -3.27 12.02 -1.77
C ASP A 34 -2.99 13.33 -2.53
N SER A 35 -1.95 13.35 -3.36
CA SER A 35 -1.61 14.47 -4.25
C SER A 35 -2.10 14.29 -5.69
N ALA A 36 -2.67 13.13 -6.00
CA ALA A 36 -3.13 12.73 -7.32
C ALA A 36 -4.58 12.24 -7.26
N GLU A 37 -5.25 12.15 -8.42
CA GLU A 37 -6.58 11.55 -8.48
C GLU A 37 -6.46 10.02 -8.28
N PRO A 38 -7.06 9.45 -7.20
CA PRO A 38 -6.86 8.05 -6.87
C PRO A 38 -7.45 7.14 -7.95
N HIS A 39 -6.64 6.23 -8.46
CA HIS A 39 -7.04 5.33 -9.54
C HIS A 39 -8.26 4.48 -9.11
N PRO A 40 -9.34 4.40 -9.93
CA PRO A 40 -10.61 3.80 -9.54
C PRO A 40 -10.51 2.31 -9.18
N ASN A 41 -9.51 1.61 -9.73
CA ASN A 41 -9.28 0.18 -9.48
C ASN A 41 -8.27 -0.10 -8.35
N ARG A 42 -7.79 0.92 -7.62
CA ARG A 42 -6.82 0.76 -6.53
C ARG A 42 -7.48 0.95 -5.18
N SER A 43 -7.54 -0.11 -4.39
CA SER A 43 -8.32 -0.14 -3.14
C SER A 43 -7.49 -0.09 -1.86
N TRP A 44 -6.17 -0.28 -1.90
CA TRP A 44 -5.34 -0.44 -0.70
C TRP A 44 -4.14 0.51 -0.69
N TYR A 45 -4.01 1.28 0.39
CA TYR A 45 -2.98 2.29 0.55
C TYR A 45 -2.27 2.14 1.89
N VAL A 46 -1.06 2.67 1.98
CA VAL A 46 -0.27 2.72 3.20
C VAL A 46 0.11 4.17 3.47
N LEU A 47 0.05 4.57 4.74
CA LEU A 47 0.56 5.86 5.19
C LEU A 47 2.06 5.73 5.48
N VAL A 48 2.86 6.49 4.76
CA VAL A 48 4.28 6.67 5.04
C VAL A 48 4.52 8.16 5.25
N ASP A 49 5.04 8.50 6.42
CA ASP A 49 5.11 9.86 6.93
C ASP A 49 3.73 10.55 6.87
N THR A 50 3.54 11.50 5.95
CA THR A 50 2.30 12.27 5.78
C THR A 50 1.53 11.92 4.52
N HIS A 51 1.96 10.92 3.76
CA HIS A 51 1.48 10.65 2.40
C HIS A 51 0.95 9.23 2.22
N LEU A 52 -0.04 9.08 1.35
CA LEU A 52 -0.63 7.80 1.01
C LEU A 52 0.00 7.24 -0.27
N TYR A 53 0.43 6.00 -0.22
CA TYR A 53 0.98 5.29 -1.39
C TYR A 53 0.19 4.01 -1.65
N TYR A 54 0.02 3.67 -2.92
CA TYR A 54 -0.59 2.38 -3.26
C TYR A 54 0.34 1.24 -2.83
N VAL A 55 -0.20 0.25 -2.12
CA VAL A 55 0.62 -0.78 -1.45
C VAL A 55 1.49 -1.59 -2.42
N VAL A 56 1.01 -1.88 -3.63
CA VAL A 56 1.75 -2.67 -4.63
C VAL A 56 2.91 -1.86 -5.19
N ASP A 57 2.63 -0.65 -5.72
CA ASP A 57 3.66 0.23 -6.29
C ASP A 57 4.80 0.47 -5.30
N LEU A 58 4.47 0.66 -4.02
CA LEU A 58 5.47 0.88 -2.99
C LEU A 58 6.35 -0.35 -2.74
N VAL A 59 5.76 -1.54 -2.64
CA VAL A 59 6.50 -2.78 -2.39
C VAL A 59 7.34 -3.17 -3.61
N GLU A 60 6.79 -3.05 -4.81
CA GLU A 60 7.53 -3.28 -6.07
C GLU A 60 8.70 -2.30 -6.18
N LYS A 61 8.48 -1.02 -5.88
CA LYS A 61 9.55 -0.01 -5.91
C LYS A 61 10.63 -0.27 -4.85
N ALA A 62 10.23 -0.68 -3.64
CA ALA A 62 11.17 -0.94 -2.54
C ALA A 62 12.01 -2.21 -2.74
N THR A 63 11.50 -3.21 -3.46
CA THR A 63 12.15 -4.52 -3.58
C THR A 63 12.66 -4.85 -4.99
N GLY A 64 12.21 -4.12 -6.01
CA GLY A 64 12.42 -4.48 -7.41
C GLY A 64 11.59 -5.69 -7.87
N ALA A 65 10.70 -6.21 -7.02
CA ALA A 65 9.77 -7.27 -7.42
C ALA A 65 8.75 -6.74 -8.45
N ALA A 66 8.23 -7.65 -9.26
CA ALA A 66 7.12 -7.39 -10.17
C ALA A 66 5.93 -8.29 -9.84
N ASP A 67 4.74 -7.87 -10.30
CA ASP A 67 3.47 -8.57 -10.20
C ASP A 67 3.06 -8.93 -8.75
N VAL A 68 3.45 -8.07 -7.80
CA VAL A 68 3.19 -8.31 -6.37
C VAL A 68 1.70 -8.26 -6.11
N LYS A 69 1.15 -9.34 -5.54
CA LYS A 69 -0.27 -9.41 -5.22
C LYS A 69 -0.61 -8.41 -4.10
N VAL A 70 -1.72 -7.70 -4.26
CA VAL A 70 -2.21 -6.69 -3.29
C VAL A 70 -2.27 -7.23 -1.86
N LYS A 71 -2.74 -8.48 -1.68
CA LYS A 71 -2.80 -9.14 -0.37
C LYS A 71 -1.41 -9.31 0.25
N THR A 72 -0.41 -9.69 -0.56
CA THR A 72 0.97 -9.85 -0.11
C THR A 72 1.56 -8.51 0.31
N ALA A 73 1.44 -7.49 -0.55
CA ALA A 73 1.95 -6.15 -0.27
C ALA A 73 1.37 -5.56 1.03
N ARG A 74 0.04 -5.61 1.19
CA ARG A 74 -0.62 -5.04 2.38
C ARG A 74 -0.24 -5.74 3.68
N LEU A 75 -0.03 -7.07 3.63
CA LEU A 75 0.33 -7.84 4.83
C LEU A 75 1.79 -7.59 5.22
N ALA A 76 2.70 -7.54 4.25
CA ALA A 76 4.11 -7.24 4.50
C ALA A 76 4.30 -5.84 5.10
N LEU A 77 3.59 -4.82 4.59
CA LEU A 77 3.62 -3.47 5.13
C LEU A 77 3.01 -3.38 6.54
N ALA A 78 1.91 -4.09 6.80
CA ALA A 78 1.30 -4.14 8.12
C ALA A 78 2.19 -4.87 9.15
N GLU A 79 2.90 -5.92 8.73
CA GLU A 79 3.88 -6.64 9.54
C GLU A 79 5.04 -5.73 9.95
N LEU A 80 5.48 -4.82 9.08
CA LEU A 80 6.47 -3.78 9.38
C LEU A 80 5.91 -2.61 10.23
N GLY A 81 4.63 -2.65 10.59
CA GLY A 81 3.98 -1.65 11.44
C GLY A 81 3.51 -0.39 10.72
N PHE A 82 3.53 -0.35 9.39
CA PHE A 82 2.96 0.78 8.67
C PHE A 82 1.42 0.76 8.73
N PRO A 83 0.75 1.90 8.95
CA PRO A 83 -0.70 1.98 8.89
C PRO A 83 -1.20 1.72 7.47
N VAL A 84 -2.04 0.71 7.30
CA VAL A 84 -2.61 0.30 6.01
C VAL A 84 -4.11 0.53 6.01
N PHE A 85 -4.63 1.12 4.93
CA PHE A 85 -6.02 1.51 4.78
C PHE A 85 -6.59 0.96 3.47
N ALA A 86 -7.87 0.57 3.50
CA ALA A 86 -8.62 0.37 2.28
C ALA A 86 -9.37 1.66 1.94
N LEU A 87 -9.30 2.12 0.69
CA LEU A 87 -10.30 3.07 0.19
C LEU A 87 -11.65 2.35 0.21
N ALA A 88 -12.57 2.84 1.04
CA ALA A 88 -13.99 2.63 0.77
C ALA A 88 -14.26 3.17 -0.64
N TRP A 89 -14.99 2.44 -1.48
CA TRP A 89 -15.26 2.80 -2.87
C TRP A 89 -15.47 4.31 -3.02
N ASN A 90 -14.77 4.96 -3.97
CA ASN A 90 -14.86 6.40 -4.20
C ASN A 90 -16.34 6.87 -4.26
N LYS A 91 -17.23 6.08 -4.90
CA LYS A 91 -18.69 6.32 -4.89
C LYS A 91 -19.31 6.36 -3.49
N LEU A 92 -18.94 5.46 -2.58
CA LEU A 92 -19.46 5.44 -1.20
C LEU A 92 -18.97 6.64 -0.38
N LEU A 93 -17.77 7.14 -0.66
CA LEU A 93 -17.21 8.32 0.00
C LEU A 93 -17.75 9.63 -0.56
N THR A 94 -18.01 9.71 -1.86
CA THR A 94 -18.48 10.94 -2.53
C THR A 94 -20.00 11.06 -2.57
N GLN A 95 -20.73 9.95 -2.69
CA GLN A 95 -22.19 9.93 -2.84
C GLN A 95 -22.90 9.40 -1.59
N GLY A 96 -22.15 9.01 -0.55
CA GLY A 96 -22.67 8.27 0.58
C GLY A 96 -23.13 6.85 0.20
N HIS A 97 -23.52 6.07 1.20
CA HIS A 97 -24.15 4.78 0.95
C HIS A 97 -25.56 5.01 0.37
N PRO A 98 -25.94 4.42 -0.77
CA PRO A 98 -27.24 4.68 -1.41
C PRO A 98 -28.45 4.43 -0.51
N GLY A 99 -28.34 3.50 0.45
CA GLY A 99 -29.38 3.23 1.45
C GLY A 99 -29.48 4.24 2.60
N HIS A 100 -28.64 5.28 2.63
CA HIS A 100 -28.61 6.33 3.65
C HIS A 100 -28.62 7.76 3.05
N THR A 101 -28.64 7.87 1.72
CA THR A 101 -28.71 9.14 1.00
C THR A 101 -30.01 9.32 0.21
N GLY A 102 -31.01 8.47 0.48
CA GLY A 102 -32.41 8.63 0.07
C GLY A 102 -33.28 9.08 1.24
#